data_AF-A0AA39W2J7-F1
#
_entry.id   AF-A0AA39W2J7-F1
#
_cell.length_a   1.000
_cell.length_b   1.000
_cell.length_c   1.000
_cell.angle_alpha   90.00
_cell.angle_beta   90.00
_cell.angle_gamma   90.00
#
_symmetry.space_group_name_H-M   'P 1'
#
loop_
_entity.id
_entity.type
_entity.pdbx_description
1 polymer ?
#
loop_
_entity_poly.entity_id
_entity_poly.type
_entity_poly.pdbx_seq_one_letter_code
_entity_poly.pdbx_strand_id
1 'polypeptide(L)'
;MLLHREEYNPASNQSNVIGYWENIFADDVKSPAEVYTALKDEGYNVTYRRIPLTREREALASDVDAIQCCKDNVAARYLFVSHTGFGGVAYAMAIVCLRLNAEANLESNVQQSLVNTHIFDEWREFTFSGF
;
A
#
# COMPACT_ATOMS: atom_id res chain seq x y z
N MET A 1 20.27 -24.18 8.05
CA MET A 1 20.41 -23.22 6.94
C MET A 1 21.75 -22.51 7.07
N LEU A 2 22.48 -22.27 5.97
CA LEU A 2 23.71 -21.45 6.01
C LEU A 2 23.31 -19.97 5.96
N LEU A 3 23.70 -19.23 7.00
CA LEU A 3 23.48 -17.80 7.12
C LEU A 3 24.81 -17.05 7.18
N HIS A 4 24.74 -15.75 6.97
CA HIS A 4 25.90 -14.86 7.05
C HIS A 4 25.67 -13.85 8.16
N ARG A 5 26.70 -13.59 8.97
CA ARG A 5 26.73 -12.47 9.91
C ARG A 5 27.98 -11.64 9.66
N GLU A 6 27.88 -10.34 9.94
CA GLU A 6 29.03 -9.46 9.95
C GLU A 6 29.68 -9.51 11.33
N GLU A 7 30.99 -9.77 11.38
CA GLU A 7 31.79 -9.69 12.59
C GLU A 7 32.87 -8.62 12.40
N TYR A 8 32.87 -7.64 13.30
CA TYR A 8 33.87 -6.59 13.34
C TYR A 8 35.05 -7.01 14.21
N ASN A 9 36.26 -6.96 13.66
CA ASN A 9 37.49 -7.21 14.39
C ASN A 9 38.14 -5.88 14.82
N PRO A 10 38.13 -5.55 16.13
CA PRO A 10 38.68 -4.29 16.63
C PRO A 10 40.21 -4.21 16.52
N ALA A 11 40.91 -5.34 16.42
CA ALA A 11 42.37 -5.37 16.32
C ALA A 11 42.87 -5.05 14.90
N SER A 12 42.13 -5.47 13.86
CA SER A 12 42.46 -5.16 12.46
C SER A 12 41.65 -4.00 11.88
N ASN A 13 40.68 -3.46 12.63
CA ASN A 13 39.72 -2.44 12.20
C ASN A 13 39.02 -2.81 10.88
N GLN A 14 38.64 -4.09 10.74
CA GLN A 14 38.01 -4.65 9.55
C GLN A 14 36.74 -5.41 9.92
N SER A 15 35.73 -5.30 9.06
CA SER A 15 34.53 -6.14 9.09
C SER A 15 34.68 -7.31 8.13
N ASN A 16 34.36 -8.52 8.60
CA ASN A 16 34.31 -9.71 7.77
C ASN A 16 32.91 -10.34 7.80
N VAL A 17 32.48 -10.86 6.66
CA VAL A 17 31.24 -11.64 6.55
C VAL A 17 31.58 -13.11 6.77
N ILE A 18 31.04 -13.70 7.83
CA ILE A 18 31.32 -15.08 8.23
C ILE A 18 30.05 -15.91 8.08
N GLY A 19 30.20 -17.07 7.43
CA GLY A 19 29.12 -18.06 7.30
C GLY A 19 28.97 -18.89 8.58
N TYR A 20 27.74 -19.10 9.03
CA TYR A 20 27.43 -20.00 10.15
C TYR A 20 26.20 -20.84 9.85
N TRP A 21 26.16 -22.04 10.43
CA TRP A 21 25.04 -22.96 10.28
C TRP A 21 24.06 -22.77 11.43
N GLU A 22 22.80 -22.47 11.09
CA GLU A 22 21.70 -22.43 12.05
C GLU A 22 20.81 -23.66 11.87
N ASN A 23 20.37 -24.25 12.99
CA ASN A 23 19.44 -25.35 12.98
C ASN A 23 18.01 -24.81 12.86
N ILE A 24 17.27 -25.27 11.84
CA ILE A 24 15.92 -24.79 11.55
C ILE A 24 15.01 -26.02 11.48
N PHE A 25 13.92 -25.98 12.22
CA PHE A 25 12.89 -27.02 12.20
C PHE A 25 11.78 -26.66 11.21
N ALA A 26 10.95 -27.65 10.84
CA ALA A 26 9.86 -27.42 9.90
C ALA A 26 8.87 -26.36 10.40
N ASP A 27 8.63 -26.32 11.72
CA ASP A 27 7.70 -25.38 12.35
C ASP A 27 8.22 -23.94 12.38
N ASP A 28 9.52 -23.73 12.14
CA ASP A 28 10.16 -22.40 12.08
C ASP A 28 9.98 -21.74 10.70
N VAL A 29 9.48 -22.48 9.70
CA VAL A 29 9.33 -22.00 8.33
C VAL A 29 7.87 -21.67 8.06
N LYS A 30 7.59 -20.39 7.81
CA LYS A 30 6.27 -19.91 7.39
C LYS A 30 6.38 -19.07 6.14
N SER A 31 5.44 -19.26 5.23
CA SER A 31 5.21 -18.32 4.14
C SER A 31 4.68 -17.00 4.70
N PRO A 32 4.89 -15.87 4.00
CA PRO A 32 4.30 -14.60 4.41
C PRO A 32 2.78 -14.69 4.62
N ALA A 33 2.07 -15.44 3.78
CA ALA A 33 0.63 -15.64 3.93
C ALA A 33 0.27 -16.28 5.27
N GLU A 34 0.98 -17.33 5.69
CA GLU A 34 0.77 -17.99 6.98
C GLU A 34 1.10 -17.06 8.16
N VAL A 35 2.15 -16.25 8.05
CA VAL A 35 2.50 -15.25 9.07
C VAL A 35 1.37 -14.23 9.25
N TYR A 36 0.86 -13.65 8.16
CA TYR A 36 -0.22 -12.66 8.26
C TYR A 36 -1.56 -13.27 8.65
N THR A 37 -1.84 -14.52 8.29
CA THR A 37 -3.01 -15.25 8.79
C THR A 37 -2.91 -15.44 10.30
N ALA A 38 -1.75 -15.87 10.83
CA ALA A 38 -1.55 -16.02 12.27
C ALA A 38 -1.74 -14.69 13.02
N LEU A 39 -1.20 -13.58 12.49
CA LEU A 39 -1.44 -12.25 13.06
C LEU A 39 -2.93 -11.88 13.05
N LYS A 40 -3.66 -12.21 11.99
CA LYS A 40 -5.10 -11.97 11.95
C LYS A 40 -5.84 -12.80 13.01
N ASP A 41 -5.45 -14.06 13.19
CA ASP A 41 -6.02 -14.98 14.19
C ASP A 41 -5.71 -14.54 15.63
N GLU A 42 -4.59 -13.85 15.86
CA GLU A 42 -4.25 -13.19 17.13
C GLU A 42 -5.07 -11.90 17.41
N GLY A 43 -5.90 -11.47 16.44
CA GLY A 43 -6.79 -10.32 16.58
C GLY A 43 -6.26 -9.02 15.99
N TYR A 44 -5.14 -9.05 15.27
CA TYR A 44 -4.66 -7.86 14.54
C TYR A 44 -5.53 -7.60 13.30
N ASN A 45 -5.93 -6.34 13.11
CA ASN A 45 -6.69 -5.91 11.93
C ASN A 45 -5.78 -5.74 10.71
N VAL A 46 -5.27 -6.86 10.19
CA VAL A 46 -4.37 -6.90 9.02
C VAL A 46 -4.97 -7.76 7.92
N THR A 47 -4.87 -7.28 6.68
CA THR A 47 -5.24 -8.02 5.48
C THR A 47 -4.01 -8.13 4.59
N TYR A 48 -3.58 -9.36 4.31
CA TYR A 48 -2.43 -9.62 3.45
C TYR A 48 -2.84 -9.86 2.01
N ARG A 49 -2.09 -9.25 1.09
CA ARG A 49 -2.16 -9.52 -0.34
C ARG A 49 -0.76 -9.51 -0.93
N ARG A 50 -0.46 -10.49 -1.77
CA ARG A 50 0.80 -10.56 -2.51
C ARG A 50 0.61 -10.06 -3.94
N ILE A 51 1.43 -9.09 -4.35
CA ILE A 51 1.49 -8.61 -5.74
C ILE A 51 2.92 -8.88 -6.24
N PRO A 52 3.11 -9.80 -7.19
CA PRO A 52 4.44 -10.20 -7.65
C PRO A 52 5.04 -9.15 -8.60
N LEU A 53 5.55 -8.06 -8.03
CA LEU A 53 6.36 -7.06 -8.73
C LEU A 53 7.83 -7.49 -8.67
N THR A 54 8.34 -8.05 -9.76
CA THR A 54 9.76 -8.41 -9.86
C THR A 54 10.53 -7.33 -10.61
N ARG A 55 11.81 -7.14 -10.29
CA ARG A 55 12.65 -6.13 -10.94
C ARG A 55 12.91 -6.48 -12.41
N GLU A 56 12.86 -7.77 -12.71
CA GLU A 56 13.21 -8.38 -13.99
C GLU A 56 12.06 -8.37 -15.00
N ARG A 57 10.88 -7.86 -14.61
CA ARG A 57 9.68 -7.80 -15.45
C ARG A 57 9.18 -6.36 -15.55
N GLU A 58 8.65 -6.03 -16.72
CA GLU A 58 7.95 -4.78 -16.94
C GLU A 58 6.62 -4.74 -16.15
N ALA A 59 6.29 -3.57 -15.60
CA ALA A 59 5.01 -3.36 -14.92
C ALA A 59 3.87 -3.45 -15.95
N LEU A 60 2.89 -4.30 -15.69
CA LEU A 60 1.73 -4.49 -16.55
C LEU A 60 0.54 -3.69 -16.02
N ALA A 61 -0.43 -3.39 -16.89
CA ALA A 61 -1.68 -2.76 -16.48
C ALA A 61 -2.41 -3.58 -15.38
N SER A 62 -2.33 -4.91 -15.46
CA SER A 62 -2.88 -5.81 -14.44
C SER A 62 -2.22 -5.66 -13.06
N ASP A 63 -0.98 -5.19 -12.97
CA ASP A 63 -0.34 -4.88 -11.70
C ASP A 63 -0.94 -3.63 -11.06
N VAL A 64 -1.21 -2.62 -11.89
CA VAL A 64 -1.93 -1.41 -11.45
C VAL A 64 -3.29 -1.82 -10.91
N ASP A 65 -4.06 -2.61 -11.67
CA ASP A 65 -5.37 -3.10 -11.25
C ASP A 65 -5.29 -3.92 -9.95
N ALA A 66 -4.25 -4.73 -9.78
CA ALA A 66 -4.05 -5.54 -8.57
C ALA A 66 -3.77 -4.67 -7.33
N ILE A 67 -2.97 -3.61 -7.46
CA ILE A 67 -2.70 -2.62 -6.41
C ILE A 67 -3.98 -1.84 -6.09
N GLN A 68 -4.73 -1.53 -7.13
CA GLN A 68 -5.98 -0.80 -7.11
C GLN A 68 -7.19 -1.60 -6.59
N CYS A 69 -7.16 -2.92 -6.63
CA CYS A 69 -8.27 -3.74 -6.15
C CYS A 69 -8.42 -3.70 -4.62
N CYS A 70 -7.40 -3.20 -3.90
CA CYS A 70 -7.46 -2.94 -2.46
C CYS A 70 -8.38 -1.73 -2.18
N LYS A 71 -9.69 -1.89 -2.39
CA LYS A 71 -10.72 -0.92 -2.00
C LYS A 71 -11.29 -1.35 -0.67
N ASP A 72 -10.57 -1.01 0.40
CA ASP A 72 -11.12 -1.14 1.74
C ASP A 72 -11.53 0.24 2.26
N ASN A 73 -12.54 0.22 3.12
CA ASN A 73 -13.27 1.34 3.74
C ASN A 73 -12.42 2.60 4.02
N VAL A 74 -13.05 3.78 4.07
CA VAL A 74 -12.48 5.16 4.09
C VAL A 74 -11.31 5.40 5.08
N ALA A 75 -11.03 4.47 6.00
CA ALA A 75 -9.95 4.52 6.99
C ALA A 75 -8.80 3.49 6.78
N ALA A 76 -8.75 2.79 5.66
CA ALA A 76 -7.71 1.78 5.40
C ALA A 76 -6.30 2.40 5.32
N ARG A 77 -5.34 1.79 6.02
CA ARG A 77 -3.90 2.13 5.91
C ARG A 77 -3.19 1.05 5.10
N TYR A 78 -2.43 1.47 4.09
CA TYR A 78 -1.70 0.55 3.21
C TYR A 78 -0.23 0.45 3.64
N LEU A 79 0.27 -0.77 3.79
CA LEU A 79 1.68 -1.06 4.04
C LEU A 79 2.25 -1.85 2.85
N PHE A 80 3.25 -1.27 2.18
CA PHE A 80 3.96 -1.91 1.06
C PHE A 80 5.36 -2.29 1.48
N VAL A 81 5.73 -3.57 1.33
CA VAL A 81 7.03 -4.11 1.74
C VAL A 81 7.69 -4.83 0.55
N SER A 82 8.99 -4.57 0.34
CA SER A 82 9.87 -5.33 -0.55
C SER A 82 11.22 -5.55 0.13
N HIS A 83 12.09 -6.32 -0.51
CA HIS A 83 13.42 -6.63 0.02
C HIS A 83 14.25 -5.37 0.34
N THR A 84 14.20 -4.35 -0.53
CA THR A 84 15.00 -3.12 -0.37
C THR A 84 14.16 -1.89 -0.04
N GLY A 85 12.84 -1.97 -0.14
CA GLY A 85 11.95 -0.80 -0.02
C GLY A 85 11.95 0.15 -1.23
N PHE A 86 12.73 -0.16 -2.28
CA PHE A 86 12.78 0.61 -3.53
C PHE A 86 12.07 -0.12 -4.69
N GLY A 87 11.87 0.58 -5.80
CA GLY A 87 11.28 0.02 -7.02
C GLY A 87 9.78 -0.23 -6.88
N GLY A 88 9.38 -1.51 -6.86
CA GLY A 88 7.96 -1.91 -6.84
C GLY A 88 7.15 -1.32 -5.68
N VAL A 89 7.77 -1.11 -4.51
CA VAL A 89 7.13 -0.42 -3.37
C VAL A 89 6.82 1.03 -3.70
N ALA A 90 7.81 1.79 -4.22
CA ALA A 90 7.62 3.18 -4.61
C ALA A 90 6.56 3.31 -5.73
N TYR A 91 6.55 2.37 -6.68
CA TYR A 91 5.55 2.28 -7.73
C TYR A 91 4.14 2.09 -7.17
N ALA A 92 3.94 1.13 -6.27
CA ALA A 92 2.64 0.89 -5.63
C ALA A 92 2.20 2.08 -4.77
N MET A 93 3.11 2.68 -4.01
CA MET A 93 2.83 3.88 -3.22
C MET A 93 2.37 5.05 -4.10
N ALA A 94 3.06 5.31 -5.21
CA ALA A 94 2.68 6.38 -6.14
C ALA A 94 1.28 6.17 -6.71
N ILE A 95 0.94 4.95 -7.13
CA ILE A 95 -0.39 4.60 -7.65
C ILE A 95 -1.48 4.87 -6.60
N VAL A 96 -1.26 4.42 -5.36
CA VAL A 96 -2.23 4.61 -4.27
C VAL A 96 -2.37 6.09 -3.90
N CYS A 97 -1.26 6.83 -3.78
CA CYS A 97 -1.32 8.27 -3.50
C CYS A 97 -2.10 9.04 -4.58
N LEU A 98 -1.85 8.74 -5.86
CA LEU A 98 -2.55 9.37 -6.98
C LEU A 98 -4.05 9.07 -6.95
N ARG A 99 -4.42 7.82 -6.68
CA ARG A 99 -5.82 7.43 -6.51
C ARG A 99 -6.46 8.19 -5.36
N LEU A 100 -5.88 8.14 -4.16
CA LEU A 100 -6.48 8.75 -2.96
C LEU A 100 -6.67 10.25 -3.15
N ASN A 101 -5.72 10.92 -3.81
CA ASN A 101 -5.85 12.32 -4.19
C ASN A 101 -6.97 12.54 -5.21
N ALA A 102 -7.11 11.67 -6.22
CA ALA A 102 -8.20 11.78 -7.19
C ALA A 102 -9.58 11.57 -6.55
N GLU A 103 -9.71 10.61 -5.63
CA GLU A 103 -10.94 10.35 -4.87
C GLU A 103 -11.30 11.55 -3.97
N ALA A 104 -10.32 12.10 -3.22
CA ALA A 104 -10.54 13.30 -2.40
C ALA A 104 -10.97 14.53 -3.23
N ASN A 105 -10.38 14.71 -4.42
CA ASN A 105 -10.77 15.78 -5.34
C ASN A 105 -12.16 15.56 -5.95
N LEU A 106 -12.58 14.30 -6.16
CA LEU A 106 -13.92 13.99 -6.61
C LEU A 106 -14.96 14.33 -5.53
N GLU A 107 -14.69 13.95 -4.28
CA GLU A 107 -15.57 14.26 -3.14
C GLU A 107 -15.73 15.77 -2.94
N SER A 108 -14.64 16.54 -3.03
CA SER A 108 -14.69 18.00 -2.90
C SER A 108 -15.48 18.65 -4.05
N ASN A 109 -15.30 18.18 -5.29
CA ASN A 109 -16.05 18.67 -6.45
C ASN A 109 -17.55 18.34 -6.36
N VAL A 110 -17.91 17.15 -5.86
CA VAL A 110 -19.31 16.76 -5.63
C VAL A 110 -19.94 17.65 -4.56
N GLN A 111 -19.24 17.90 -3.44
CA GLN A 111 -19.70 18.81 -2.39
C GLN A 111 -19.87 20.24 -2.91
N GLN A 112 -18.92 20.77 -3.68
CA GLN A 112 -19.03 22.10 -4.29
C GLN A 112 -20.17 22.18 -5.31
N SER A 113 -20.38 21.14 -6.11
CA SER A 113 -21.52 21.08 -7.04
C SER A 113 -22.85 21.09 -6.28
N LEU A 114 -22.99 20.29 -5.21
CA LEU A 114 -24.22 20.26 -4.40
C LEU A 114 -24.48 21.58 -3.69
N VAL A 115 -23.43 22.23 -3.17
CA VAL A 115 -23.51 23.58 -2.59
C VAL A 115 -23.92 24.59 -3.65
N ASN A 116 -23.33 24.53 -4.84
CA ASN A 116 -23.72 25.41 -5.95
C ASN A 116 -25.16 25.15 -6.39
N THR A 117 -25.61 23.90 -6.48
CA THR A 117 -27.02 23.58 -6.80
C THR A 117 -27.97 24.12 -5.72
N HIS A 118 -27.63 23.98 -4.44
CA HIS A 118 -28.40 24.60 -3.35
C HIS A 118 -28.44 26.14 -3.43
N ILE A 119 -27.32 26.79 -3.77
CA ILE A 119 -27.26 28.25 -3.99
C ILE A 119 -28.10 28.64 -5.23
N PHE A 120 -28.10 27.85 -6.29
CA PHE A 120 -28.90 28.11 -7.49
C PHE A 120 -30.41 27.85 -7.27
N ASP A 121 -30.78 26.92 -6.39
CA ASP A 121 -32.16 26.67 -5.99
C ASP A 121 -32.68 27.74 -5.00
N GLU A 122 -31.79 28.43 -4.27
CA GLU A 122 -32.14 29.55 -3.38
C GLU A 122 -32.39 30.88 -4.13
N TRP A 123 -32.07 30.97 -5.42
CA TRP A 123 -32.22 32.18 -6.25
C TRP A 123 -33.27 32.09 -7.37
N ARG A 124 -34.31 31.25 -7.22
CA ARG A 124 -35.41 31.20 -8.21
C ARG A 124 -36.79 31.41 -7.60
N GLU A 125 -37.16 32.68 -7.50
CA GLU A 125 -38.52 33.28 -7.59
C GLU A 125 -38.32 34.82 -7.48
N PHE A 126 -38.86 35.77 -8.26
CA PHE A 126 -39.89 35.90 -9.29
C PHE A 126 -39.62 37.24 -10.03
N THR A 127 -39.94 37.35 -11.33
CA THR A 127 -40.65 38.53 -11.85
C THR A 127 -41.59 38.14 -12.99
N PHE A 128 -42.78 38.73 -12.94
CA PHE A 128 -43.99 38.41 -13.68
C PHE A 128 -44.15 39.25 -14.97
N SER A 129 -45.11 38.79 -15.79
CA SER A 129 -46.00 39.55 -16.71
C SER A 129 -45.61 39.72 -18.18
N GLY A 130 -46.43 39.10 -19.04
CA GLY A 130 -47.37 39.83 -19.89
C GLY A 130 -46.86 40.30 -21.25
N PHE A 131 -47.30 39.59 -22.30
CA PHE A 131 -48.08 40.17 -23.40
C PHE A 131 -49.12 39.13 -23.85
#